data_AF-W7DKZ2-F1
#
_entry.id   AF-W7DKZ2-F1
#
_cell.length_a   1.000
_cell.length_b   1.000
_cell.length_c   1.000
_cell.angle_alpha   90.00
_cell.angle_beta   90.00
_cell.angle_gamma   90.00
#
_symmetry.space_group_name_H-M   'P 1'
#
loop_
_entity.id
_entity.type
_entity.pdbx_description
1 polymer ?
#
loop_
_entity_poly.entity_id
_entity_poly.type
_entity_poly.pdbx_seq_one_letter_code
_entity_poly.pdbx_strand_id
1 'polypeptide(L)'
;MEEPKRWQKGCVLCWLLEPEFSFKIFLTRPIELNGITKNQWMCVLYWLESKKYIYRNDLSEHGYGLTRRGQRWQKYYRRIDKEVVVPCWRTVVEESERRRRTSWMNKN
;
A
#
# COMPACT_ATOMS: atom_id res chain seq x y z
N MET A 1 1.55 -21.22 0.61
CA MET A 1 2.05 -19.84 0.60
C MET A 1 2.45 -19.48 2.03
N GLU A 2 3.68 -19.03 2.24
CA GLU A 2 4.15 -18.57 3.55
C GLU A 2 3.36 -17.35 4.03
N GLU A 3 3.17 -17.20 5.35
CA GLU A 3 2.48 -16.05 5.91
C GLU A 3 3.38 -14.81 5.90
N PRO A 4 2.93 -13.67 5.31
CA PRO A 4 3.75 -12.46 5.30
C PRO A 4 4.01 -11.91 6.71
N LYS A 5 4.99 -11.00 6.84
CA LYS A 5 5.23 -10.30 8.11
C LYS A 5 4.04 -9.42 8.46
N ARG A 6 3.81 -9.23 9.76
CA ARG A 6 2.71 -8.44 10.30
C ARG A 6 2.66 -7.03 9.67
N TRP A 7 3.76 -6.28 9.69
CA TRP A 7 3.82 -4.93 9.13
C TRP A 7 3.49 -4.87 7.63
N GLN A 8 3.92 -5.87 6.83
CA GLN A 8 3.64 -5.93 5.39
C GLN A 8 2.14 -6.03 5.11
N LYS A 9 1.42 -6.85 5.88
CA LYS A 9 -0.05 -6.95 5.80
C LYS A 9 -0.70 -5.61 6.10
N GLY A 10 -0.24 -4.93 7.16
CA GLY A 10 -0.70 -3.59 7.53
C GLY A 10 -0.52 -2.60 6.38
N CYS A 11 0.67 -2.55 5.78
CA CYS A 11 0.96 -1.66 4.66
C CYS A 11 0.00 -1.89 3.50
N VAL A 12 -0.16 -3.13 3.01
CA VAL A 12 -1.06 -3.43 1.89
C VAL A 12 -2.50 -3.04 2.21
N LEU A 13 -3.01 -3.36 3.40
CA LEU A 13 -4.38 -3.01 3.79
C LEU A 13 -4.61 -1.49 3.83
N CYS A 14 -3.60 -0.71 4.23
CA CYS A 14 -3.69 0.75 4.22
C CYS A 14 -3.59 1.32 2.80
N TRP A 15 -2.73 0.77 1.91
CA TRP A 15 -2.68 1.18 0.49
C TRP A 15 -4.04 1.03 -0.18
N LEU A 16 -4.74 -0.09 0.07
CA LEU A 16 -6.07 -0.35 -0.50
C LEU A 16 -7.18 0.60 -0.01
N LEU A 17 -6.89 1.43 1.00
CA LEU A 17 -7.81 2.47 1.49
C LEU A 17 -7.48 3.87 0.98
N GLU A 18 -6.32 4.05 0.34
CA GLU A 18 -5.96 5.35 -0.22
C GLU A 18 -6.95 5.71 -1.34
N PRO A 19 -7.61 6.88 -1.27
CA PRO A 19 -8.61 7.27 -2.27
C PRO A 19 -8.06 7.24 -3.70
N GLU A 20 -6.76 7.50 -3.85
CA GLU A 20 -6.03 7.62 -5.11
C GLU A 20 -5.41 6.29 -5.59
N PHE A 21 -5.51 5.20 -4.81
CA PHE A 21 -4.93 3.92 -5.20
C PHE A 21 -5.59 3.39 -6.48
N SER A 22 -4.80 3.07 -7.50
CA SER A 22 -5.28 2.33 -8.68
C SER A 22 -4.43 1.11 -8.91
N PHE A 23 -5.05 -0.07 -8.98
CA PHE A 23 -4.31 -1.32 -9.22
C PHE A 23 -3.65 -1.31 -10.61
N LYS A 24 -4.31 -0.70 -11.61
CA LYS A 24 -3.74 -0.52 -12.96
C LYS A 24 -2.47 0.34 -12.94
N ILE A 25 -2.48 1.44 -12.18
CA ILE A 25 -1.30 2.28 -12.00
C ILE A 25 -0.22 1.54 -11.21
N PHE A 26 -0.62 0.80 -10.17
CA PHE A 26 0.28 -0.01 -9.35
C PHE A 26 1.10 -0.99 -10.19
N LEU A 27 0.46 -1.68 -11.13
CA LEU A 27 1.15 -2.62 -12.02
C LEU A 27 2.11 -1.91 -12.98
N THR A 28 1.70 -0.79 -13.55
CA THR A 28 2.39 -0.17 -14.71
C THR A 28 3.46 0.85 -14.34
N ARG A 29 3.38 1.52 -13.17
CA ARG A 29 4.33 2.59 -12.80
C ARG A 29 5.36 2.18 -11.76
N PRO A 30 6.59 2.73 -11.78
CA PRO A 30 7.53 2.59 -10.69
C PRO A 30 7.04 3.39 -9.48
N ILE A 31 6.89 2.70 -8.34
CA ILE A 31 6.23 3.22 -7.13
C ILE A 31 7.11 2.91 -5.92
N GLU A 32 7.18 3.85 -4.98
CA GLU A 32 7.82 3.64 -3.69
C GLU A 32 6.86 2.91 -2.73
N LEU A 33 7.31 1.78 -2.18
CA LEU A 33 6.46 0.87 -1.40
C LEU A 33 6.99 0.67 0.03
N ASN A 34 7.56 1.72 0.63
CA ASN A 34 8.10 1.72 2.00
C ASN A 34 8.96 0.48 2.34
N GLY A 35 9.90 0.14 1.45
CA GLY A 35 10.81 -1.00 1.66
C GLY A 35 10.25 -2.38 1.30
N ILE A 36 9.04 -2.47 0.73
CA ILE A 36 8.47 -3.70 0.16
C ILE A 36 8.70 -3.71 -1.35
N THR A 37 9.08 -4.83 -1.94
CA THR A 37 9.10 -4.97 -3.41
C THR A 37 7.69 -5.19 -3.97
N LYS A 38 7.45 -4.87 -5.25
CA LYS A 38 6.16 -5.18 -5.91
C LYS A 38 5.78 -6.65 -5.77
N ASN A 39 6.72 -7.57 -5.91
CA ASN A 39 6.48 -9.00 -5.76
C ASN A 39 6.05 -9.37 -4.34
N GLN A 40 6.72 -8.83 -3.31
CA GLN A 40 6.30 -9.05 -1.92
C GLN A 40 4.91 -8.46 -1.65
N TRP A 41 4.60 -7.28 -2.19
CA TRP A 41 3.28 -6.66 -2.09
C TRP A 41 2.20 -7.55 -2.73
N MET A 42 2.46 -8.08 -3.93
CA MET A 42 1.57 -9.03 -4.63
C MET A 42 1.38 -10.33 -3.85
N CYS A 43 2.45 -10.90 -3.28
CA CYS A 43 2.35 -12.08 -2.42
C CYS A 43 1.47 -11.82 -1.20
N VAL A 44 1.64 -10.66 -0.55
CA VAL A 44 0.79 -10.25 0.59
C VAL A 44 -0.66 -10.08 0.14
N LEU A 45 -0.91 -9.45 -1.00
CA LEU A 45 -2.24 -9.26 -1.57
C LEU A 45 -2.96 -10.61 -1.78
N TYR A 46 -2.31 -11.57 -2.45
CA TYR A 46 -2.87 -12.90 -2.67
C TYR A 46 -3.10 -13.66 -1.36
N TRP A 47 -2.19 -13.51 -0.38
CA TRP A 47 -2.41 -14.08 0.94
C TRP A 47 -3.66 -13.49 1.61
N LEU A 48 -3.82 -12.16 1.59
CA LEU A 48 -4.99 -11.46 2.16
C LEU A 48 -6.30 -11.89 1.50
N GLU A 49 -6.28 -12.08 0.18
CA GLU A 49 -7.40 -12.59 -0.60
C GLU A 49 -7.75 -14.02 -0.18
N SER A 50 -6.76 -14.92 -0.11
CA SER A 50 -6.96 -16.33 0.30
C SER A 50 -7.57 -16.46 1.71
N LYS A 51 -7.31 -15.48 2.58
CA LYS A 51 -7.85 -15.41 3.94
C LYS A 51 -9.15 -14.61 4.05
N LYS A 52 -9.72 -14.18 2.93
CA LYS A 52 -10.98 -13.42 2.84
C LYS A 52 -10.94 -12.08 3.59
N TYR A 53 -9.77 -11.42 3.64
CA TYR A 53 -9.67 -10.05 4.14
C TYR A 53 -10.00 -9.03 3.05
N ILE A 54 -9.66 -9.32 1.81
CA ILE A 54 -9.93 -8.49 0.63
C ILE A 54 -10.70 -9.30 -0.42
N TYR A 55 -11.25 -8.62 -1.42
CA TYR A 55 -11.88 -9.21 -2.61
C TYR A 55 -11.42 -8.47 -3.87
N ARG A 56 -11.43 -9.13 -5.02
CA ARG A 56 -11.22 -8.49 -6.32
C ARG A 56 -12.49 -7.81 -6.80
N ASN A 57 -12.33 -6.62 -7.35
CA ASN A 57 -13.40 -5.92 -8.05
C ASN A 57 -12.90 -5.52 -9.44
N ASP A 58 -13.16 -6.38 -10.42
CA ASP A 58 -12.65 -6.23 -11.78
C ASP A 58 -13.28 -5.04 -12.53
N LEU A 59 -14.36 -4.47 -11.99
CA LEU A 59 -15.04 -3.29 -12.53
C LEU A 59 -14.51 -1.97 -11.94
N SER A 60 -13.57 -2.02 -10.99
CA SER A 60 -13.03 -0.84 -10.30
C SER A 60 -11.58 -0.58 -10.68
N GLU A 61 -11.21 0.69 -10.84
CA GLU A 61 -9.81 1.10 -11.03
C GLU A 61 -8.92 0.75 -9.84
N HIS A 62 -9.50 0.64 -8.64
CA HIS A 62 -8.83 0.19 -7.42
C HIS A 62 -8.55 -1.32 -7.45
N GLY A 63 -9.21 -2.11 -8.31
CA GLY A 63 -9.02 -3.55 -8.55
C GLY A 63 -9.30 -4.49 -7.36
N TYR A 64 -9.22 -3.98 -6.14
CA TYR A 64 -9.38 -4.70 -4.88
C TYR A 64 -10.14 -3.83 -3.87
N GLY A 65 -10.96 -4.49 -3.06
CA GLY A 65 -11.66 -3.87 -1.95
C GLY A 65 -11.48 -4.65 -0.65
N LEU A 66 -11.73 -3.98 0.48
CA LEU A 66 -11.70 -4.62 1.79
C LEU A 66 -13.05 -5.23 2.15
N THR A 67 -13.04 -6.47 2.61
CA THR A 67 -14.22 -7.06 3.27
C THR A 67 -14.46 -6.42 4.65
N ARG A 68 -15.62 -6.66 5.26
CA ARG A 68 -15.88 -6.28 6.67
C ARG A 68 -14.80 -6.85 7.63
N ARG A 69 -14.28 -8.04 7.34
CA ARG A 69 -13.18 -8.65 8.10
C ARG A 69 -11.86 -7.90 7.90
N GLY A 70 -11.53 -7.55 6.65
CA GLY A 70 -10.37 -6.74 6.31
C GLY A 70 -10.37 -5.37 6.97
N GLN A 71 -11.51 -4.67 6.93
CA GLN A 71 -11.67 -3.35 7.57
C GLN A 71 -11.44 -3.41 9.09
N ARG A 72 -12.02 -4.40 9.77
CA ARG A 72 -11.77 -4.59 11.21
C ARG A 72 -10.30 -4.87 11.48
N TRP A 73 -9.68 -5.71 10.68
CA TRP A 73 -8.29 -6.09 10.87
C TRP A 73 -7.33 -4.91 10.63
N GLN A 74 -7.57 -4.11 9.60
CA GLN A 74 -6.79 -2.89 9.31
C GLN A 74 -6.80 -1.91 10.50
N LYS A 75 -7.94 -1.74 11.18
CA LYS A 75 -8.03 -0.89 12.38
C LYS A 75 -7.09 -1.33 13.50
N TYR A 76 -6.82 -2.63 13.65
CA TYR A 76 -5.84 -3.12 14.62
C TYR A 76 -4.41 -2.75 14.26
N TYR A 77 -4.07 -2.69 12.96
CA TYR A 77 -2.72 -2.31 12.52
C TYR A 77 -2.42 -0.81 12.71
N ARG A 78 -3.40 0.06 12.41
CA ARG A 78 -3.26 1.52 12.63
C ARG A 78 -3.00 1.91 14.09
N ARG A 79 -3.38 1.05 15.04
CA ARG A 79 -3.21 1.30 16.48
C ARG A 79 -1.82 0.92 17.00
N ILE A 80 -1.09 0.07 16.29
CA ILE A 80 0.10 -0.60 16.83
C ILE A 80 1.38 -0.02 16.24
N ASP A 81 1.37 0.44 14.99
CA ASP A 81 2.56 1.01 14.34
C ASP A 81 2.18 2.16 13.39
N LYS A 82 1.95 3.36 13.93
CA LYS A 82 1.67 4.54 13.11
C LYS A 82 2.86 4.93 12.22
N GLU A 83 4.09 4.71 12.68
CA GLU A 83 5.29 5.12 11.94
C GLU A 83 5.65 4.15 10.81
N VAL A 84 5.35 2.86 10.96
CA VAL A 84 5.73 1.83 9.98
C VAL A 84 4.61 1.53 8.97
N VAL A 85 3.34 1.66 9.39
CA VAL A 85 2.18 1.17 8.61
C VAL A 85 1.47 2.27 7.81
N VAL A 86 1.80 3.55 8.00
CA VAL A 86 1.26 4.60 7.14
C VAL A 86 1.96 4.55 5.80
N PRO A 87 1.28 4.09 4.75
CA PRO A 87 1.88 4.05 3.44
C PRO A 87 1.79 5.41 2.77
N CYS A 88 2.73 5.70 1.87
CA CYS A 88 2.61 6.87 1.01
C CYS A 88 2.50 6.40 -0.43
N TRP A 89 1.32 6.55 -1.03
CA TRP A 89 1.12 6.33 -2.46
C TRP A 89 1.83 7.44 -3.23
N ARG A 90 2.99 7.16 -3.81
CA ARG A 90 3.72 8.09 -4.69
C ARG A 90 4.48 7.35 -5.77
N THR A 91 4.47 7.94 -6.96
CA THR A 91 5.42 7.56 -8.01
C THR A 91 6.83 8.00 -7.63
N VAL A 92 7.82 7.27 -8.12
CA VAL A 92 9.23 7.60 -7.88
C VAL A 92 9.60 9.00 -8.43
N VAL A 93 8.90 9.45 -9.49
CA VAL A 93 9.08 10.78 -10.08
C VAL A 93 8.62 11.88 -9.11
N GLU A 94 7.41 11.76 -8.55
CA GLU A 94 6.87 12.74 -7.60
C GLU A 94 7.74 12.89 -6.35
N GLU A 95 8.26 11.78 -5.82
CA GLU A 95 9.17 11.81 -4.67
C GLU A 95 10.51 12.46 -5.04
N SER A 96 11.05 12.18 -6.23
CA SER A 96 12.28 12.79 -6.71
C SER A 96 12.13 14.31 -6.86
N GLU A 97 11.01 14.79 -7.39
CA GLU A 97 10.71 16.22 -7.50
C GLU A 97 10.54 16.88 -6.12
N ARG A 98 9.86 16.21 -5.19
CA ARG A 98 9.70 16.70 -3.82
C ARG A 98 11.05 16.89 -3.14
N ARG A 99 11.93 15.88 -3.21
CA ARG A 99 13.29 15.94 -2.62
C ARG A 99 14.12 17.08 -3.21
N ARG A 100 13.99 17.33 -4.52
CA ARG A 100 14.62 18.49 -5.16
C ARG A 100 14.10 19.80 -4.58
N ARG A 101 12.78 19.97 -4.43
CA ARG A 101 12.17 21.19 -3.86
C ARG A 101 12.60 21.45 -2.41
N THR A 102 12.58 20.43 -1.54
CA THR A 102 13.05 20.59 -0.15
C THR A 102 14.55 20.88 -0.08
N SER A 103 15.35 20.27 -0.94
CA SER A 103 16.79 20.60 -1.02
C SER A 103 17.06 22.04 -1.47
N TRP A 104 16.19 22.63 -2.31
CA TRP A 104 16.29 24.03 -2.71
C TRP A 104 15.87 24.98 -1.57
N MET A 105 14.82 24.63 -0.82
CA MET A 105 14.36 25.44 0.32
C MET A 105 15.36 25.46 1.49
N ASN A 106 16.12 24.39 1.72
CA ASN A 106 17.12 24.32 2.81
C ASN A 106 18.46 24.99 2.47
N LYS A 107 18.62 25.56 1.27
CA LYS A 107 19.84 26.28 0.85
C LYS A 107 19.72 27.81 0.94
N ASN A 108 18.55 28.33 1.32
CA ASN A 108 18.30 29.74 1.66
C ASN A 108 18.15 29.89 3.18
#